data_AF-A0A914JRJ6-F1
#
_entry.id   AF-A0A914JRJ6-F1
#
_cell.length_a   1.000
_cell.length_b   1.000
_cell.length_c   1.000
_cell.angle_alpha   90.00
_cell.angle_beta   90.00
_cell.angle_gamma   90.00
#
_symmetry.space_group_name_H-M   'P 1'
#
loop_
_entity.id
_entity.type
_entity.pdbx_description
1 polymer ?
#
loop_
_entity_poly.entity_id
_entity_poly.type
_entity_poly.pdbx_seq_one_letter_code
_entity_poly.pdbx_strand_id
1 'polypeptide(L)'
;NPGLGEYKLRDLNDEINRLLKVKYAWECRIKELGGTDYRKMAPRELDSSGQGVYGNKGYLYFGAAKDLPGVRELFEKAAEEEEPKEKKRGDMLKNVDANYYGYMDDDDGLLVPLERIEEDRARRRLEEEWKAKGPTMNRWDDMDDEMYRNEDISDDEF
;
A
#
# COMPACT_ATOMS: atom_id res chain seq x y z
N ASN A 1 26.09 20.49 -25.60
CA ASN A 1 27.45 19.91 -25.59
C ASN A 1 28.07 20.10 -24.22
N PRO A 2 28.56 19.02 -23.58
CA PRO A 2 29.15 19.07 -22.25
C PRO A 2 30.51 19.80 -22.19
N GLY A 3 31.14 20.06 -23.35
CA GLY A 3 32.37 20.85 -23.44
C GLY A 3 32.17 22.38 -23.37
N LEU A 4 30.95 22.86 -23.12
CA LEU A 4 30.69 24.27 -22.88
C LEU A 4 30.96 24.57 -21.40
N GLY A 5 31.66 25.68 -21.09
CA GLY A 5 31.96 26.04 -19.69
C GLY A 5 30.70 26.19 -18.83
N GLU A 6 30.80 25.86 -17.54
CA GLU A 6 29.68 25.82 -16.60
C GLU A 6 28.82 27.10 -16.61
N TYR A 7 29.44 28.27 -16.54
CA TYR A 7 28.72 29.56 -16.57
C TYR A 7 27.85 29.71 -17.82
N LYS A 8 28.38 29.32 -18.98
CA LYS A 8 27.64 29.40 -20.24
C LYS A 8 26.49 28.39 -20.28
N LEU A 9 26.65 27.22 -19.67
CA LEU A 9 25.54 26.27 -19.53
C LEU A 9 24.42 26.83 -18.64
N ARG A 10 24.77 27.55 -17.56
CA ARG A 10 23.79 28.22 -16.68
C ARG A 10 23.03 29.33 -17.43
N ASP A 11 23.75 30.22 -18.11
CA ASP A 11 23.13 31.32 -18.86
C ASP A 11 22.18 30.83 -19.96
N LEU A 12 22.59 29.78 -20.69
CA LEU A 12 21.75 29.16 -21.72
C LEU A 12 20.51 28.51 -21.11
N ASN A 13 20.65 27.87 -19.94
CA ASN A 13 19.51 27.28 -19.25
C ASN A 13 18.52 28.36 -18.76
N ASP A 14 19.03 29.47 -18.24
CA ASP A 14 18.22 30.63 -17.88
C ASP A 14 17.48 31.22 -19.09
N GLU A 15 18.16 31.31 -20.23
CA GLU A 15 17.56 31.75 -21.48
C GLU A 15 16.45 30.82 -21.96
N ILE A 16 16.68 29.51 -21.94
CA ILE A 16 15.64 28.53 -22.28
C ILE A 16 14.43 28.68 -21.35
N ASN A 17 14.64 28.75 -20.03
CA ASN A 17 13.55 28.92 -19.07
C ASN A 17 12.78 30.23 -19.27
N ARG A 18 13.47 31.33 -19.64
CA ARG A 18 12.85 32.60 -20.00
C ARG A 18 11.97 32.44 -21.25
N LEU A 19 12.47 31.79 -22.29
CA LEU A 19 11.73 31.54 -23.52
C LEU A 19 10.51 30.65 -23.29
N LEU A 20 10.58 29.67 -22.40
CA LEU A 20 9.44 28.82 -22.05
C LEU A 20 8.33 29.61 -21.35
N LYS A 21 8.67 30.54 -20.45
CA LYS A 21 7.69 31.45 -19.83
C LYS A 21 7.03 32.35 -20.86
N VAL A 22 7.81 32.91 -21.77
CA VAL A 22 7.30 33.75 -22.86
C VAL A 22 6.40 32.94 -23.79
N LYS A 23 6.81 31.75 -24.20
CA LYS A 23 6.00 30.81 -24.99
C LYS A 23 4.67 30.52 -24.29
N TYR A 24 4.71 30.20 -23.00
CA TYR A 24 3.50 29.96 -22.22
C TYR A 24 2.58 31.19 -22.21
N ALA A 25 3.11 32.39 -21.99
CA ALA A 25 2.31 33.62 -22.03
C ALA A 25 1.63 33.81 -23.40
N TRP A 26 2.36 33.57 -24.50
CA TRP A 26 1.82 33.63 -25.85
C TRP A 26 0.75 32.58 -26.11
N GLU A 27 0.94 31.34 -25.67
CA GLU A 27 -0.07 30.28 -25.80
C GLU A 27 -1.36 30.61 -25.04
N CYS A 28 -1.26 31.20 -23.84
CA CYS A 28 -2.42 31.73 -23.12
C CYS A 28 -3.12 32.79 -23.97
N ARG A 29 -2.35 33.74 -24.49
CA ARG A 29 -2.90 34.86 -25.26
C ARG A 29 -3.61 34.41 -26.53
N ILE A 30 -3.03 33.45 -27.25
CA ILE A 30 -3.64 32.88 -28.45
C ILE A 30 -4.99 32.22 -28.10
N LYS A 31 -5.04 31.46 -27.01
CA LYS A 31 -6.27 30.83 -26.54
C LYS A 31 -7.34 31.85 -26.12
N GLU A 32 -6.95 32.91 -25.41
CA GLU A 32 -7.85 34.01 -25.03
C GLU A 32 -8.45 34.72 -26.25
N LEU A 33 -7.68 34.84 -27.33
CA LEU A 33 -8.14 35.43 -28.59
C LEU A 33 -9.00 34.46 -29.44
N GLY A 34 -9.35 33.28 -28.91
CA GLY A 34 -10.15 32.28 -29.62
C GLY A 34 -9.35 31.39 -30.60
N GLY A 35 -8.01 31.44 -30.54
CA GLY A 35 -7.13 30.61 -31.35
C GLY A 35 -6.96 29.19 -30.81
N THR A 36 -6.16 28.38 -31.52
CA THR A 36 -5.91 26.97 -31.20
C THR A 36 -5.15 26.81 -29.87
N ASP A 37 -5.52 25.80 -29.08
CA ASP A 37 -4.85 25.48 -27.81
C ASP A 37 -3.57 24.65 -28.05
N TYR A 38 -2.46 25.35 -28.34
CA TYR A 38 -1.16 24.74 -28.62
C TYR A 38 -0.59 23.90 -27.48
N ARG A 39 -1.06 24.09 -26.24
CA ARG A 39 -0.62 23.28 -25.09
C ARG A 39 -1.11 21.84 -25.15
N LYS A 40 -2.27 21.61 -25.76
CA LYS A 40 -2.83 20.26 -25.94
C LYS A 40 -2.18 19.52 -27.10
N MET A 41 -1.64 20.26 -28.07
CA MET A 41 -1.03 19.71 -29.28
C MET A 41 0.48 19.53 -29.16
N ALA A 42 1.14 20.25 -28.24
CA ALA A 42 2.58 20.14 -28.04
C ALA A 42 2.94 18.71 -27.56
N PRO A 43 3.93 18.05 -28.21
CA PRO A 43 4.47 16.79 -27.71
C PRO A 43 4.94 16.95 -26.27
N ARG A 44 4.62 16.00 -25.40
CA ARG A 44 5.17 15.93 -24.02
C ARG A 44 6.68 15.65 -24.00
N GLU A 45 7.32 15.54 -25.16
CA GLU A 45 8.76 15.27 -25.32
C GLU A 45 9.65 16.35 -24.68
N LEU A 46 9.10 17.54 -24.37
CA LEU A 46 9.81 18.54 -23.58
C LEU A 46 10.12 18.06 -22.15
N ASP A 47 9.25 17.22 -21.57
CA ASP A 47 9.43 16.61 -20.25
C ASP A 47 10.51 15.50 -20.27
N SER A 48 10.86 14.97 -21.46
CA SER A 48 11.88 13.94 -21.61
C SER A 48 13.32 14.49 -21.53
N SER A 49 13.49 15.80 -21.71
CA SER A 49 14.81 16.45 -21.76
C SER A 49 15.06 17.45 -20.62
N GLY A 50 14.00 17.98 -20.01
CA GLY A 50 14.07 18.92 -18.90
C GLY A 50 13.66 18.28 -17.60
N GLN A 51 14.61 18.09 -16.69
CA GLN A 51 14.31 17.60 -15.34
C GLN A 51 14.13 18.81 -14.41
N GLY A 52 13.08 18.79 -13.59
CA GLY A 52 12.80 19.83 -12.60
C GLY A 52 13.25 19.41 -11.21
N VAL A 53 13.88 20.31 -10.46
CA VAL A 53 14.28 20.03 -9.07
C VAL A 53 13.02 19.96 -8.20
N TYR A 54 12.98 18.99 -7.27
CA TYR A 54 11.88 18.84 -6.32
C TYR A 54 11.63 20.14 -5.54
N GLY A 55 10.38 20.61 -5.51
CA GLY A 55 9.99 21.87 -4.87
C GLY A 55 10.07 23.13 -5.75
N ASN A 56 10.85 23.14 -6.85
CA ASN A 56 10.96 24.28 -7.77
C ASN A 56 10.19 24.04 -9.08
N LYS A 57 8.86 24.13 -8.98
CA LYS A 57 7.93 23.86 -10.09
C LYS A 57 7.87 25.05 -11.05
N GLY A 58 8.93 25.24 -11.85
CA GLY A 58 8.96 26.31 -12.86
C GLY A 58 10.33 26.65 -13.43
N TYR A 59 11.39 25.97 -13.00
CA TYR A 59 12.73 26.09 -13.56
C TYR A 59 13.26 24.69 -13.89
N LEU A 60 13.62 24.48 -15.13
CA LEU A 60 14.01 23.19 -15.68
C LEU A 60 15.49 23.23 -16.04
N TYR A 61 16.18 22.11 -15.85
CA TYR A 61 17.57 21.94 -16.30
C TYR A 61 17.58 21.01 -17.51
N PHE A 62 18.14 21.48 -18.63
CA PHE A 62 18.16 20.75 -19.89
C PHE A 62 19.54 20.22 -20.24
N GLY A 63 19.60 18.99 -20.76
CA GLY A 63 20.84 18.41 -21.31
C GLY A 63 22.01 18.50 -20.32
N ALA A 64 23.14 19.10 -20.73
CA ALA A 64 24.34 19.22 -19.89
C ALA A 64 24.16 20.15 -18.67
N ALA A 65 23.10 20.97 -18.61
CA ALA A 65 22.85 21.84 -17.46
C ALA A 65 22.40 21.06 -16.22
N LYS A 66 21.93 19.82 -16.38
CA LYS A 66 21.57 18.94 -15.25
C LYS A 66 22.79 18.38 -14.52
N ASP A 67 23.91 18.24 -15.22
CA ASP A 67 25.16 17.66 -14.72
C ASP A 67 26.04 18.71 -14.01
N LEU A 68 25.54 19.94 -13.87
CA LEU A 68 26.25 21.00 -13.18
C LEU A 68 26.43 20.66 -11.68
N PRO A 69 27.58 21.02 -11.09
CA PRO A 69 27.81 20.84 -9.66
C PRO A 69 26.74 21.59 -8.86
N GLY A 70 26.22 20.94 -7.81
CA GLY A 70 25.07 21.37 -7.02
C GLY A 70 23.70 21.06 -7.63
N VAL A 71 23.52 21.18 -8.95
CA VAL A 71 22.25 20.80 -9.61
C VAL A 71 22.12 19.28 -9.64
N ARG A 72 23.20 18.58 -9.98
CA ARG A 72 23.25 17.11 -9.97
C ARG A 72 22.96 16.53 -8.59
N GLU A 73 23.52 17.12 -7.53
CA GLU A 73 23.28 16.69 -6.15
C GLU A 73 21.82 16.82 -5.74
N LEU A 74 21.12 17.88 -6.20
CA LEU A 74 19.69 18.05 -5.96
C LEU A 74 18.85 16.98 -6.66
N PHE A 75 19.26 16.55 -7.86
CA PHE A 75 18.61 15.46 -8.57
C PHE A 75 18.89 14.09 -7.98
N GLU A 76 20.14 13.82 -7.57
CA GLU A 76 20.52 12.58 -6.89
C GLU A 76 19.77 12.44 -5.56
N LYS A 77 19.70 13.51 -4.75
CA LYS A 77 18.92 13.51 -3.51
C LYS A 77 17.43 13.31 -3.76
N ALA A 78 16.87 13.95 -4.79
CA ALA A 78 15.47 13.74 -5.14
C ALA A 78 15.21 12.30 -5.62
N ALA A 79 16.14 11.70 -6.37
CA ALA A 79 16.05 10.30 -6.79
C ALA A 79 16.14 9.35 -5.60
N GLU A 80 17.02 9.63 -4.62
CA GLU A 80 17.13 8.87 -3.38
C GLU A 80 15.86 8.99 -2.50
N GLU A 81 15.22 10.17 -2.48
CA GLU A 81 13.93 10.37 -1.81
C GLU A 81 12.76 9.67 -2.53
N GLU A 82 12.83 9.55 -3.86
CA GLU A 82 11.85 8.84 -4.69
C GLU A 82 12.05 7.32 -4.71
N GLU A 83 13.21 6.79 -4.28
CA GLU A 83 13.35 5.35 -4.15
C GLU A 83 12.25 4.81 -3.23
N PRO A 84 11.46 3.82 -3.70
CA PRO A 84 10.34 3.32 -2.95
C PRO A 84 10.88 2.73 -1.66
N LYS A 85 10.70 3.46 -0.55
CA LYS A 85 11.06 3.00 0.78
C LYS A 85 10.53 1.59 0.94
N GLU A 86 11.42 0.64 1.21
CA GLU A 86 11.05 -0.76 1.39
C GLU A 86 9.85 -0.85 2.32
N LYS A 87 8.85 -1.65 1.93
CA LYS A 87 7.63 -1.82 2.73
C LYS A 87 8.02 -2.37 4.10
N LYS A 88 8.01 -1.50 5.11
CA LYS A 88 8.30 -1.90 6.49
C LYS A 88 7.13 -2.75 7.00
N ARG A 89 7.40 -3.61 8.00
CA ARG A 89 6.35 -4.38 8.69
C ARG A 89 5.15 -3.52 9.09
N GLY A 90 5.40 -2.31 9.60
CA GLY A 90 4.34 -1.36 9.96
C GLY A 90 3.44 -0.94 8.79
N ASP A 91 3.93 -0.86 7.55
CA ASP A 91 3.08 -0.57 6.38
C ASP A 91 2.23 -1.78 5.95
N MET A 92 2.73 -3.00 6.17
CA MET A 92 1.94 -4.21 5.93
C MET A 92 0.80 -4.33 6.95
N LEU A 93 1.06 -4.00 8.21
CA LEU A 93 0.06 -4.06 9.29
C LEU A 93 -1.04 -2.99 9.15
N LYS A 94 -0.85 -1.92 8.37
CA LYS A 94 -1.89 -0.87 8.17
C LYS A 94 -3.16 -1.38 7.51
N ASN A 95 -3.05 -2.42 6.70
CA ASN A 95 -4.17 -2.98 5.93
C ASN A 95 -4.68 -4.29 6.52
N VAL A 96 -4.17 -4.68 7.70
CA VAL A 96 -4.63 -5.87 8.43
C VAL A 96 -5.78 -5.43 9.33
N ASP A 97 -6.96 -6.01 9.10
CA ASP A 97 -8.19 -5.69 9.81
C ASP A 97 -8.50 -6.73 10.90
N ALA A 98 -9.60 -6.53 11.62
CA ALA A 98 -10.06 -7.46 12.66
C ALA A 98 -10.41 -8.86 12.08
N ASN A 99 -10.81 -8.92 10.81
CA ASN A 99 -11.09 -10.18 10.09
C ASN A 99 -9.83 -11.05 10.00
N TYR A 100 -8.66 -10.46 9.76
CA TYR A 100 -7.41 -11.23 9.72
C TYR A 100 -7.11 -11.97 11.04
N TYR A 101 -7.60 -11.45 12.16
CA TYR A 101 -7.44 -12.06 13.48
C TYR A 101 -8.65 -12.92 13.90
N GLY A 102 -9.63 -13.13 13.01
CA GLY A 102 -10.80 -13.97 13.28
C GLY A 102 -11.82 -13.36 14.23
N TYR A 103 -11.72 -12.06 14.55
CA TYR A 103 -12.64 -11.42 15.51
C TYR A 103 -14.09 -11.28 15.00
N MET A 104 -14.36 -11.59 13.73
CA MET A 104 -15.70 -11.54 13.13
C MET A 104 -16.21 -12.92 12.69
N ASP A 105 -15.47 -14.01 12.97
CA ASP A 105 -15.88 -15.36 12.56
C ASP A 105 -17.13 -15.82 13.32
N ASP A 106 -17.34 -15.33 14.55
CA ASP A 106 -18.50 -15.64 15.38
C ASP A 106 -19.80 -14.93 14.91
N ASP A 107 -19.69 -13.92 14.04
CA ASP A 107 -20.81 -13.07 13.59
C ASP A 107 -21.54 -13.61 12.34
N ASP A 108 -21.07 -14.72 11.75
CA ASP A 108 -21.68 -15.34 10.57
C ASP A 108 -23.00 -16.09 10.85
N GLY A 109 -23.32 -16.27 12.14
CA GLY A 109 -24.52 -16.94 12.62
C GLY A 109 -24.48 -18.48 12.49
N LEU A 110 -23.35 -19.07 12.09
CA LEU A 110 -23.16 -20.52 12.00
C LEU A 110 -22.82 -21.14 13.35
N LEU A 111 -22.15 -20.40 14.24
CA LEU A 111 -21.69 -20.90 15.54
C LEU A 111 -22.85 -21.43 16.40
N VAL A 112 -23.90 -20.63 16.62
CA VAL A 112 -25.04 -21.00 17.49
C VAL A 112 -25.79 -22.27 17.03
N PRO A 113 -26.11 -22.45 15.74
CA PRO A 113 -26.66 -23.72 15.23
C PRO A 113 -25.77 -24.93 15.49
N LEU A 114 -24.45 -24.80 15.27
CA LEU A 114 -23.49 -25.89 15.47
C LEU A 114 -23.38 -26.26 16.97
N GLU A 115 -23.28 -25.25 17.84
CA GLU A 115 -23.26 -25.44 19.30
C GLU A 115 -24.50 -26.19 19.79
N ARG A 116 -25.68 -25.85 19.28
CA ARG A 116 -26.93 -26.53 19.66
C ARG A 116 -26.92 -28.01 19.28
N ILE A 117 -26.41 -28.35 18.10
CA ILE A 117 -26.32 -29.74 17.63
C ILE A 117 -25.38 -30.53 18.55
N GLU A 118 -24.22 -29.96 18.87
CA GLU A 118 -23.25 -30.61 19.76
C GLU A 118 -23.75 -30.69 21.21
N GLU A 119 -24.44 -29.66 21.71
CA GLU A 119 -25.08 -29.68 23.02
C GLU A 119 -26.09 -30.82 23.14
N ASP A 120 -26.95 -31.00 22.13
CA ASP A 120 -27.93 -32.10 22.11
C ASP A 120 -27.25 -33.48 22.03
N ARG A 121 -26.12 -33.60 21.31
CA ARG A 121 -25.30 -34.83 21.27
C ARG A 121 -24.68 -35.12 22.63
N ALA A 122 -24.04 -34.12 23.25
CA ALA A 122 -23.43 -34.24 24.57
C ALA A 122 -24.46 -34.59 25.63
N ARG A 123 -25.63 -33.95 25.61
CA ARG A 123 -26.74 -34.25 26.53
C ARG A 123 -27.22 -35.68 26.37
N ARG A 124 -27.37 -36.18 25.14
CA ARG A 124 -27.75 -37.59 24.90
C ARG A 124 -26.71 -38.58 25.42
N ARG A 125 -25.41 -38.32 25.17
CA ARG A 125 -24.31 -39.15 25.71
C ARG A 125 -24.35 -39.18 27.24
N LEU A 126 -24.49 -38.02 27.87
CA LEU A 126 -24.56 -37.88 29.33
C LEU A 126 -25.78 -38.62 29.90
N GLU A 127 -26.94 -38.55 29.24
CA GLU A 127 -28.14 -39.30 29.66
C GLU A 127 -27.97 -40.81 29.57
N GLU A 128 -27.27 -41.31 28.54
CA GLU A 128 -26.95 -42.73 28.37
C GLU A 128 -25.98 -43.20 29.46
N GLU A 129 -24.92 -42.43 29.71
CA GLU A 129 -23.97 -42.68 30.79
C GLU A 129 -24.63 -42.64 32.16
N TRP A 130 -25.54 -41.68 32.41
CA TRP A 130 -26.30 -41.58 33.65
C TRP A 130 -27.24 -42.76 33.85
N LYS A 131 -27.88 -43.26 32.78
CA LYS A 131 -28.68 -44.49 32.87
C LYS A 131 -27.83 -45.72 33.18
N ALA A 132 -26.59 -45.77 32.68
CA ALA A 132 -25.67 -46.89 32.92
C ALA A 132 -25.03 -46.87 34.32
N LYS A 133 -24.55 -45.70 34.76
CA LYS A 133 -23.77 -45.54 36.01
C LYS A 133 -24.64 -45.05 37.19
N GLY A 134 -25.75 -44.35 36.95
CA GLY A 134 -26.67 -43.87 37.99
C GLY A 134 -25.97 -42.97 39.03
N PRO A 135 -26.30 -43.07 40.34
CA PRO A 135 -25.70 -42.23 41.37
C PRO A 135 -24.17 -42.31 41.51
N THR A 136 -23.54 -43.36 40.96
CA THR A 136 -22.08 -43.50 41.01
C THR A 136 -21.37 -42.58 40.01
N MET A 137 -22.08 -42.03 39.03
CA MET A 137 -21.54 -41.08 38.04
C MET A 137 -21.10 -39.75 38.67
N ASN A 138 -21.69 -39.36 39.81
CA ASN A 138 -21.35 -38.12 40.53
C ASN A 138 -20.16 -38.28 41.49
N ARG A 139 -19.40 -39.39 41.38
CA ARG A 139 -18.20 -39.57 42.20
C ARG A 139 -17.10 -38.70 41.62
N TRP A 140 -16.67 -37.71 42.40
CA TRP A 140 -15.66 -36.71 42.04
C TRP A 140 -14.34 -37.28 41.49
N ASP A 141 -14.00 -38.54 41.79
CA ASP A 141 -12.77 -39.20 41.33
C ASP A 141 -12.75 -39.52 39.82
N ASP A 142 -13.89 -39.59 39.13
CA ASP A 142 -13.96 -40.01 37.72
C ASP A 142 -13.93 -38.82 36.72
N MET A 143 -13.92 -37.57 37.17
CA MET A 143 -14.05 -36.39 36.28
C MET A 143 -12.72 -35.88 35.69
N ASP A 144 -11.59 -36.12 36.35
CA ASP A 144 -10.32 -35.47 35.98
C ASP A 144 -9.58 -36.17 34.82
N ASP A 145 -9.72 -37.49 34.66
CA ASP A 145 -8.94 -38.26 33.66
C ASP A 145 -9.54 -38.23 32.24
N GLU A 146 -10.83 -37.92 32.10
CA GLU A 146 -11.53 -37.94 30.81
C GLU A 146 -11.50 -36.58 30.10
N MET A 147 -11.42 -35.48 30.86
CA MET A 147 -11.39 -34.10 30.32
C MET A 147 -10.08 -33.77 29.55
N TYR A 148 -8.98 -34.43 29.89
CA TYR A 148 -7.65 -34.21 29.26
C TYR A 148 -7.25 -35.31 28.28
N ARG A 149 -8.14 -36.25 27.98
CA ARG A 149 -7.92 -37.25 26.94
C ARG A 149 -8.14 -36.56 25.59
N ASN A 150 -7.05 -36.13 24.94
CA ASN A 150 -7.12 -35.63 23.58
C ASN A 150 -7.68 -36.74 22.68
N GLU A 151 -8.97 -36.67 22.35
CA GLU A 151 -9.50 -37.43 21.22
C GLU A 151 -8.90 -36.77 19.98
N ASP A 152 -8.01 -37.49 19.29
CA ASP A 152 -7.45 -37.06 18.01
C ASP A 152 -8.61 -36.85 17.03
N ILE A 153 -9.08 -35.61 16.89
CA ILE A 153 -10.00 -35.22 15.82
C ILE A 153 -9.21 -35.37 14.53
N SER A 154 -9.39 -36.50 13.84
CA SER A 154 -8.84 -36.69 12.51
C SER A 154 -9.49 -35.68 11.58
N ASP A 155 -8.68 -34.72 11.14
CA ASP A 155 -9.00 -33.64 10.22
C ASP A 155 -9.18 -34.15 8.77
N ASP A 156 -9.94 -35.25 8.61
CA ASP A 156 -10.30 -35.85 7.34
C ASP A 156 -11.78 -35.55 7.05
N GLU A 157 -12.05 -34.35 6.54
CA GLU A 157 -12.98 -34.14 5.42
C GLU A 157 -12.84 -32.72 4.86
N PHE A 158 -12.60 -32.65 3.55
CA PHE A 158 -12.21 -31.48 2.74
C PHE A 158 -13.42 -30.71 2.20
#